data_AF-A0A7C4YT08-F1
#
_entry.id   AF-A0A7C4YT08-F1
#
_cell.length_a   1.000
_cell.length_b   1.000
_cell.length_c   1.000
_cell.angle_alpha   90.00
_cell.angle_beta   90.00
_cell.angle_gamma   90.00
#
_symmetry.space_group_name_H-M   'P 1'
#
loop_
_entity.id
_entity.type
_entity.pdbx_description
1 polymer ?
#
loop_
_entity_poly.entity_id
_entity_poly.type
_entity_poly.pdbx_seq_one_letter_code
_entity_poly.pdbx_strand_id
1 'polypeptide(L)' 'MLIGLDPANSKPHIWHSIREGKKQGFKLIVIDPRKTETAELVDILLQLSPGTDTALLLSMINVIIKENYMIRNL' A
#
# COMPACT_ATOMS: atom_id res chain seq x y z
N MET A 1 2.19 -1.73 -2.39
CA MET A 1 1.17 -1.01 -1.59
C MET A 1 0.04 -1.97 -1.31
N LEU A 2 -0.46 -2.01 -0.07
CA LEU A 2 -1.63 -2.80 0.34
C LEU A 2 -2.71 -1.84 0.86
N ILE A 3 -3.96 -2.05 0.47
CA ILE A 3 -5.11 -1.23 0.90
C ILE A 3 -6.15 -2.16 1.50
N GLY A 4 -6.50 -1.95 2.77
CA GLY A 4 -7.52 -2.73 3.49
C GLY A 4 -7.23 -4.24 3.61
N LEU A 5 -5.95 -4.64 3.54
CA LEU A 5 -5.53 -6.04 3.54
C LEU A 5 -4.53 -6.32 4.67
N ASP A 6 -4.71 -7.48 5.31
CA ASP A 6 -3.81 -8.00 6.35
C ASP A 6 -3.29 -9.40 5.97
N PRO A 7 -2.34 -9.51 5.03
CA PRO A 7 -1.80 -10.78 4.55
C PRO A 7 -1.07 -11.59 5.63
N ALA A 8 -0.49 -10.96 6.67
CA ALA A 8 0.12 -11.68 7.79
C ALA A 8 -0.84 -12.68 8.44
N ASN A 9 -2.10 -12.26 8.61
CA ASN A 9 -3.15 -13.08 9.21
C ASN A 9 -3.99 -13.87 8.20
N SER A 10 -4.19 -13.35 6.99
CA SER A 10 -5.19 -13.91 6.04
C SER A 10 -4.59 -14.62 4.83
N LYS A 11 -3.36 -14.31 4.43
CA LYS A 11 -2.75 -14.79 3.18
C LYS A 11 -1.25 -15.11 3.35
N PRO A 12 -0.89 -16.18 4.09
CA PRO A 12 0.51 -16.48 4.42
C PRO A 12 1.43 -16.63 3.20
N HIS A 13 0.93 -17.17 2.09
CA HIS A 13 1.68 -17.33 0.85
C HIS A 13 2.09 -15.98 0.24
N ILE A 14 1.17 -15.00 0.18
CA ILE A 14 1.47 -13.65 -0.27
C ILE A 14 2.39 -12.95 0.73
N TRP A 15 2.15 -13.14 2.03
CA TRP A 15 2.96 -12.53 3.07
C TRP A 15 4.43 -12.92 2.98
N HIS A 16 4.71 -14.20 2.71
CA HIS A 16 6.07 -14.67 2.47
C HIS A 16 6.75 -13.90 1.33
N SER A 17 6.10 -13.80 0.16
CA SER A 17 6.64 -13.07 -0.99
C SER A 17 6.87 -11.58 -0.71
N ILE A 18 5.98 -10.94 0.04
CA ILE A 18 6.13 -9.54 0.46
C ILE A 18 7.37 -9.37 1.35
N ARG A 19 7.58 -10.28 2.30
CA ARG A 19 8.75 -10.24 3.20
C ARG A 19 10.05 -10.46 2.44
N GLU A 20 10.08 -11.37 1.47
CA GLU A 20 11.26 -11.55 0.61
C GLU A 20 11.55 -10.32 -0.25
N GLY A 21 10.53 -9.69 -0.83
CA GLY A 21 10.68 -8.42 -1.54
C GLY A 21 11.24 -7.31 -0.63
N LYS A 22 10.77 -7.21 0.63
CA LYS A 22 11.34 -6.26 1.60
C LYS A 22 12.82 -6.53 1.90
N LYS A 23 13.24 -7.79 2.02
CA LYS A 23 14.67 -8.13 2.18
C LYS A 23 15.51 -7.69 0.99
N GLN A 24 14.92 -7.62 -0.20
CA GLN A 24 15.53 -7.10 -1.42
C GLN A 24 15.45 -5.56 -1.54
N GLY A 25 14.99 -4.87 -0.50
CA GLY A 25 14.95 -3.40 -0.44
C GLY A 25 13.63 -2.77 -0.90
N PHE A 26 12.57 -3.56 -1.14
CA PHE A 26 11.29 -3.00 -1.55
C PHE A 26 10.65 -2.22 -0.39
N LYS A 27 10.07 -1.07 -0.73
CA LYS A 27 9.27 -0.28 0.19
C LYS A 27 7.85 -0.82 0.26
N LEU A 28 7.40 -1.10 1.48
CA LEU A 28 6.04 -1.55 1.78
C LEU A 28 5.23 -0.41 2.40
N ILE A 29 4.16 -0.02 1.72
CA ILE A 29 3.16 0.93 2.21
C ILE A 29 1.86 0.17 2.48
N VAL A 30 1.29 0.33 3.67
CA VAL A 30 -0.02 -0.21 4.07
C VAL A 30 -0.97 0.94 4.36
N ILE A 31 -2.18 0.83 3.83
CA ILE A 31 -3.30 1.74 4.06
C ILE A 31 -4.39 0.93 4.76
N ASP A 32 -4.51 1.10 6.08
CA ASP A 32 -5.52 0.45 6.91
C ASP A 32 -5.76 1.35 8.14
N PRO A 33 -7.01 1.61 8.58
CA PRO A 33 -7.27 2.33 9.82
C PRO A 33 -6.66 1.63 11.05
N ARG A 34 -6.45 0.32 10.99
CA ARG A 34 -5.99 -0.52 12.09
C ARG A 34 -4.47 -0.74 12.02
N LYS A 35 -3.85 -0.82 13.18
CA LYS A 35 -2.47 -1.31 13.34
C LYS A 35 -2.49 -2.83 13.44
N THR A 36 -2.50 -3.51 12.29
CA THR A 36 -2.44 -4.98 12.20
C THR A 36 -0.98 -5.48 12.27
N GLU A 37 -0.77 -6.79 12.41
CA GLU A 37 0.58 -7.39 12.35
C GLU A 37 1.28 -7.07 11.02
N THR A 38 0.53 -7.09 9.90
CA THR A 38 1.08 -6.62 8.61
C THR A 38 1.62 -5.19 8.73
N ALA A 39 0.91 -4.31 9.43
CA ALA A 39 1.24 -2.89 9.59
C ALA A 39 2.47 -2.63 10.48
N GLU A 40 2.93 -3.59 11.27
CA GLU A 40 4.12 -3.43 12.13
C GLU A 40 5.43 -3.51 11.33
N LEU A 41 5.41 -4.20 10.18
CA LEU A 41 6.61 -4.49 9.38
C LEU A 41 6.71 -3.63 8.10
N VAL A 42 5.99 -2.50 8.06
CA VAL A 42 5.89 -1.63 6.87
C VAL A 42 6.83 -0.43 6.97
N ASP A 43 7.14 0.18 5.84
CA ASP A 43 7.89 1.43 5.81
C ASP A 43 6.99 2.63 6.09
N ILE A 44 5.74 2.57 5.61
CA ILE A 44 4.72 3.60 5.84
C ILE A 44 3.40 2.92 6.16
N LEU A 45 2.81 3.32 7.29
CA LEU A 45 1.42 3.01 7.64
C LEU A 45 0.59 4.29 7.49
N LEU A 46 -0.40 4.27 6.60
CA LEU A 46 -1.36 5.35 6.44
C LEU A 46 -2.71 4.94 7.03
N GLN A 47 -3.06 5.56 8.16
CA GLN A 47 -4.32 5.31 8.83
C GLN A 47 -5.38 6.30 8.34
N LEU A 48 -6.15 5.89 7.34
CA LEU A 48 -7.27 6.67 6.80
C LEU A 48 -8.55 6.48 7.63
N SER A 49 -9.45 7.46 7.55
CA SER A 49 -10.82 7.27 8.02
C SER A 49 -11.51 6.16 7.21
N PRO A 50 -12.30 5.27 7.83
CA PRO A 50 -13.00 4.20 7.11
C PRO A 50 -13.84 4.73 5.94
N GLY A 51 -13.75 4.06 4.79
CA GLY A 51 -14.51 4.43 3.58
C GLY A 51 -13.89 5.57 2.74
N THR A 52 -12.69 6.06 3.08
CA THR A 52 -12.04 7.17 2.36
C THR A 52 -10.94 6.74 1.38
N ASP A 53 -10.76 5.45 1.14
CA ASP A 53 -9.75 4.92 0.20
C ASP A 53 -9.93 5.48 -1.21
N THR A 54 -11.18 5.68 -1.66
CA THR A 54 -11.49 6.31 -2.96
C THR A 54 -10.95 7.73 -3.04
N ALA A 55 -11.08 8.52 -1.96
CA ALA A 55 -10.57 9.89 -1.93
C ALA A 55 -9.03 9.92 -1.99
N LEU A 56 -8.35 8.99 -1.32
CA LEU A 56 -6.91 8.83 -1.43
C LEU A 56 -6.51 8.49 -2.86
N LEU A 57 -7.13 7.47 -3.47
CA LEU A 57 -6.77 7.00 -4.81
C LEU A 57 -7.02 8.08 -5.87
N LEU A 58 -8.14 8.80 -5.78
CA LEU A 58 -8.42 9.95 -6.66
C LEU A 58 -7.39 11.07 -6.48
N SER A 59 -6.97 11.34 -5.25
CA SER A 59 -5.92 12.33 -4.96
C SER A 59 -4.58 11.91 -5.54
N MET A 60 -4.21 10.63 -5.42
CA MET A 60 -3.00 10.08 -6.05
C MET A 60 -3.04 10.22 -7.57
N ILE A 61 -4.17 9.86 -8.20
CA ILE A 61 -4.36 10.01 -9.65
C ILE A 61 -4.20 11.48 -10.06
N ASN A 62 -4.84 12.40 -9.33
CA ASN A 62 -4.73 13.83 -9.60
C ASN A 62 -3.27 14.31 -9.58
N VAL A 63 -2.47 13.89 -8.59
CA VAL A 63 -1.04 14.22 -8.53
C VAL A 63 -0.26 13.59 -9.69
N ILE A 64 -0.49 12.31 -9.99
CA ILE A 64 0.17 11.61 -11.09
C ILE A 64 -0.07 12.32 -12.43
N ILE A 65 -1.30 12.78 -12.69
CA ILE A 65 -1.65 13.53 -13.90
C ILE A 65 -1.00 14.91 -13.90
N LYS A 66 -1.18 15.66 -12.80
CA LYS A 66 -0.70 17.04 -12.66
C LYS A 66 0.82 17.14 -12.83
N GLU A 67 1.56 16.18 -12.27
CA GLU A 67 3.02 16.12 -12.32
C GLU A 67 3.54 15.35 -13.56
N ASN A 68 2.66 14.94 -14.48
CA ASN A 68 2.99 14.20 -15.70
C ASN A 68 3.79 12.90 -15.45
N TYR A 69 3.49 12.18 -14.36
CA TYR A 69 4.06 10.86 -14.05
C TYR A 69 3.29 9.70 -14.71
N MET A 70 2.23 9.98 -15.46
CA MET A 70 1.51 8.95 -16.20
C MET A 70 2.43 8.26 -17.20
N ILE A 71 2.44 6.92 -17.17
CA ILE A 71 3.11 6.11 -18.19
C ILE A 71 2.36 6.29 -19.50
N ARG A 72 3.06 6.74 -20.55
CA ARG A 72 2.54 6.89 -21.90
C ARG A 72 3.25 5.88 -22.78
N ASN A 73 2.50 4.99 -23.43
CA ASN A 73 3.04 4.16 -24.49
C ASN A 73 3.04 5.03 -25.77
N LEU A 74 4.23 5.36 -26.27
CA LEU A 74 4.42 5.95 -27.60
C LEU A 74 4.59 4.84 -28.63
#